data_AF-A0A849H8U1-F1
#
_entry.id   AF-A0A849H8U1-F1
#
_cell.length_a   1.000
_cell.length_b   1.000
_cell.length_c   1.000
_cell.angle_alpha   90.00
_cell.angle_beta   90.00
_cell.angle_gamma   90.00
#
_symmetry.space_group_name_H-M   'P 1'
#
loop_
_entity.id
_entity.type
_entity.pdbx_description
1 polymer ?
#
loop_
_entity_poly.entity_id
_entity_poly.type
_entity_poly.pdbx_seq_one_letter_code
_entity_poly.pdbx_strand_id
1 'polypeptide(L)'
;MLDIRIYPQKLTTVLRSFAVLLLFRTSLLLLGFPQVLSLSAQEVTAARSTEPIQVDGVLDEAAWADAGSITGFTQLQPSVGEAASQRTVVRVLYDDRMMYFGIESRDENPEEISRTITRRDGEVWEDDAVALILDTFNDDNNAYVFMVNSLGTQQDERWADNGRTRDVKWDGTWESAGSIRADGWVAEVAIPFESLRFDRRTDRWGLNVIRYIPRHLEQSHWVAGLSEWFRIAEIGSITGLDLTEAITKSYTLIPYVQYAFTNDVQPKGEVGLDVRYSLSSNLGLDLTFNPDFATVEADVEQVNLTRYELSYPEKRPFFLEGAENYSTRIRQFYSRRVGEIPWGGKINGKLGSWRINALATLSDSSATAPSSSGKDAFNSVFRVSRELP
;
A
#
# COMPACT_ATOMS: atom_id res chain seq x y z
N MET A 1 12.69 39.81 -101.66
CA MET A 1 12.55 40.96 -100.75
C MET A 1 11.09 40.96 -100.29
N LEU A 2 10.86 40.71 -98.99
CA LEU A 2 9.60 40.71 -98.21
C LEU A 2 8.55 39.57 -98.44
N ASP A 3 8.82 38.37 -97.89
CA ASP A 3 8.34 37.84 -96.57
C ASP A 3 7.02 38.41 -95.98
N ILE A 4 6.02 37.71 -95.41
CA ILE A 4 5.89 36.37 -94.76
C ILE A 4 4.41 35.85 -94.86
N ARG A 5 4.30 34.52 -94.79
CA ARG A 5 3.15 33.60 -94.83
C ARG A 5 2.04 33.78 -93.77
N ILE A 6 0.84 33.31 -94.09
CA ILE A 6 -0.33 33.23 -93.19
C ILE A 6 -0.90 31.79 -93.10
N TYR A 7 -1.46 31.47 -91.92
CA TYR A 7 -2.44 30.44 -91.52
C TYR A 7 -1.95 29.01 -91.23
N PRO A 8 -2.49 28.39 -90.14
CA PRO A 8 -3.63 27.44 -90.28
C PRO A 8 -4.67 27.54 -89.14
N GLN A 9 -5.99 27.42 -89.41
CA GLN A 9 -6.87 26.26 -89.67
C GLN A 9 -7.60 25.71 -88.43
N LYS A 10 -8.92 25.55 -88.61
CA LYS A 10 -9.94 25.08 -87.67
C LYS A 10 -10.27 23.59 -87.94
N LEU A 11 -10.50 22.88 -86.83
CA LEU A 11 -11.54 21.86 -86.56
C LEU A 11 -11.75 20.70 -87.54
N THR A 12 -11.77 19.46 -87.02
CA THR A 12 -12.94 18.54 -87.06
C THR A 12 -12.68 17.16 -86.41
N THR A 13 -13.75 16.59 -85.81
CA THR A 13 -14.06 15.13 -85.63
C THR A 13 -13.40 14.38 -84.45
N VAL A 14 -13.97 13.43 -83.68
CA VAL A 14 -15.30 13.04 -83.12
C VAL A 14 -15.16 11.58 -82.58
N LEU A 15 -15.74 11.27 -81.39
CA LEU A 15 -16.25 9.98 -80.83
C LEU A 15 -15.34 8.81 -80.30
N ARG A 16 -15.54 8.53 -78.99
CA ARG A 16 -15.90 7.27 -78.28
C ARG A 16 -15.00 5.99 -78.24
N SER A 17 -14.53 5.70 -77.01
CA SER A 17 -14.72 4.48 -76.19
C SER A 17 -13.65 3.36 -76.09
N PHE A 18 -13.56 2.84 -74.85
CA PHE A 18 -13.07 1.54 -74.34
C PHE A 18 -11.61 1.36 -73.85
N ALA A 19 -11.51 1.35 -72.50
CA ALA A 19 -10.75 0.45 -71.62
C ALA A 19 -9.22 0.27 -71.78
N VAL A 20 -8.54 0.22 -70.61
CA VAL A 20 -7.42 -0.68 -70.22
C VAL A 20 -6.30 0.04 -69.42
N LEU A 21 -5.98 -0.53 -68.24
CA LEU A 21 -4.82 -0.37 -67.33
C LEU A 21 -4.69 0.95 -66.54
N LEU A 22 -5.00 1.03 -65.24
CA LEU A 22 -4.48 0.28 -64.06
C LEU A 22 -2.95 0.34 -63.95
N LEU A 23 -2.45 1.32 -63.17
CA LEU A 23 -1.23 1.28 -62.31
C LEU A 23 -0.94 2.69 -61.74
N PHE A 24 -1.86 3.23 -60.93
CA PHE A 24 -1.50 4.30 -59.98
C PHE A 24 -0.92 3.61 -58.74
N ARG A 25 0.40 3.32 -58.77
CA ARG A 25 1.12 2.85 -57.59
C ARG A 25 1.21 4.00 -56.59
N THR A 26 0.35 3.90 -55.59
CA THR A 26 0.42 4.54 -54.28
C THR A 26 1.83 4.45 -53.68
N SER A 27 2.63 5.51 -53.79
CA SER A 27 3.74 5.74 -52.87
C SER A 27 3.16 6.16 -51.52
N LEU A 28 2.81 5.16 -50.71
CA LEU A 28 2.47 5.32 -49.31
C LEU A 28 3.79 5.58 -48.57
N LEU A 29 4.01 6.82 -48.12
CA LEU A 29 5.02 7.10 -47.10
C LEU A 29 4.69 6.25 -45.87
N LEU A 30 5.46 5.20 -45.64
CA LEU A 30 5.60 4.57 -44.34
C LEU A 30 6.34 5.55 -43.42
N LEU A 31 5.63 6.57 -42.95
CA LEU A 31 5.97 7.24 -41.70
C LEU A 31 5.85 6.13 -40.64
N GLY A 32 7.00 5.63 -40.19
CA GLY A 32 7.07 4.77 -39.03
C GLY A 32 6.36 5.50 -37.89
N PHE A 33 5.17 5.03 -37.54
CA PHE A 33 4.58 5.39 -36.26
C PHE A 33 5.64 5.04 -35.22
N PRO A 34 6.06 5.97 -34.35
CA PRO A 34 6.81 5.56 -33.18
C PRO A 34 5.93 4.53 -32.51
N GLN A 35 6.43 3.29 -32.41
CA GLN A 35 5.80 2.34 -31.53
C GLN A 35 5.90 2.98 -30.16
N VAL A 36 4.78 3.51 -29.68
CA VAL A 36 4.61 3.73 -28.26
C VAL A 36 4.77 2.33 -27.69
N LEU A 37 5.96 2.05 -27.18
CA LEU A 37 6.18 0.92 -26.30
C LEU A 37 5.18 1.16 -25.17
N SER A 38 4.03 0.49 -25.25
CA SER A 38 3.17 0.34 -24.09
C SER A 38 4.07 -0.37 -23.10
N LEU A 39 4.55 0.34 -22.08
CA LEU A 39 5.09 -0.32 -20.90
C LEU A 39 3.92 -1.15 -20.40
N SER A 40 3.93 -2.45 -20.70
CA SER A 40 3.07 -3.38 -19.99
C SER A 40 3.41 -3.19 -18.52
N ALA A 41 2.41 -2.95 -17.68
CA ALA A 41 2.62 -3.04 -16.24
C ALA A 41 3.33 -4.38 -15.98
N GLN A 42 4.40 -4.36 -15.18
CA GLN A 42 5.11 -5.59 -14.85
C GLN A 42 4.19 -6.47 -14.03
N GLU A 43 4.16 -7.76 -14.35
CA GLU A 43 3.28 -8.72 -13.69
C GLU A 43 4.07 -9.92 -13.20
N VAL A 44 3.64 -10.47 -12.06
CA VAL A 44 4.08 -11.77 -11.54
C VAL A 44 2.86 -12.60 -11.22
N THR A 45 2.82 -13.85 -11.67
CA THR A 45 1.74 -14.77 -11.32
C THR A 45 2.07 -15.44 -9.99
N ALA A 46 1.20 -15.30 -9.00
CA ALA A 46 1.33 -16.03 -7.74
C ALA A 46 0.91 -17.49 -7.96
N ALA A 47 1.66 -18.42 -7.37
CA ALA A 47 1.27 -19.83 -7.36
C ALA A 47 0.59 -20.19 -6.04
N ARG A 48 -0.42 -21.07 -6.11
CA ARG A 48 -1.13 -21.53 -4.92
C ARG A 48 -0.35 -22.69 -4.29
N SER A 49 0.05 -22.55 -3.03
CA SER A 49 0.64 -23.65 -2.28
C SER A 49 -0.44 -24.63 -1.83
N THR A 50 -0.11 -25.91 -1.84
CA THR A 50 -0.97 -26.98 -1.28
C THR A 50 -0.40 -27.55 0.03
N GLU A 51 0.82 -27.16 0.37
CA GLU A 51 1.50 -27.52 1.61
C GLU A 51 1.81 -26.24 2.42
N PRO A 52 1.82 -26.31 3.75
CA PRO A 52 2.23 -25.17 4.57
C PRO A 52 3.66 -24.74 4.26
N ILE A 53 3.90 -23.44 4.20
CA ILE A 53 5.25 -22.86 4.14
C ILE A 53 5.72 -22.63 5.58
N GLN A 54 6.92 -23.09 5.93
CA GLN A 54 7.51 -22.88 7.24
C GLN A 54 8.38 -21.62 7.18
N VAL A 55 7.95 -20.56 7.86
CA VAL A 55 8.71 -19.30 7.88
C VAL A 55 9.92 -19.42 8.82
N ASP A 56 11.03 -19.94 8.31
CA ASP A 56 12.27 -20.14 9.07
C ASP A 56 13.52 -19.51 8.42
N GLY A 57 13.32 -18.85 7.27
CA GLY A 57 14.38 -18.17 6.53
C GLY A 57 15.15 -19.15 5.65
N VAL A 58 14.55 -20.29 5.29
CA VAL A 58 15.12 -21.29 4.38
C VAL A 58 14.11 -21.59 3.28
N LEU A 59 14.36 -21.05 2.08
CA LEU A 59 13.54 -21.33 0.90
C LEU A 59 13.78 -22.75 0.34
N ASP A 60 13.40 -23.81 1.06
CA ASP A 60 13.61 -25.21 0.66
C ASP A 60 12.32 -26.00 0.39
N GLU A 61 11.15 -25.43 0.66
CA GLU A 61 9.89 -26.06 0.30
C GLU A 61 9.69 -26.17 -1.21
N ALA A 62 9.14 -27.31 -1.64
CA ALA A 62 8.93 -27.60 -3.05
C ALA A 62 8.05 -26.56 -3.76
N ALA A 63 7.09 -25.96 -3.03
CA ALA A 63 6.18 -24.95 -3.57
C ALA A 63 6.93 -23.71 -4.11
N TRP A 64 8.10 -23.37 -3.58
CA TRP A 64 8.90 -22.25 -4.08
C TRP A 64 9.40 -22.46 -5.52
N ALA A 65 9.52 -23.71 -5.98
CA ALA A 65 9.96 -24.00 -7.34
C ALA A 65 8.91 -23.63 -8.39
N ASP A 66 7.63 -23.68 -8.04
CA ASP A 66 6.49 -23.37 -8.92
C ASP A 66 6.03 -21.91 -8.85
N ALA A 67 6.59 -21.13 -7.92
CA ALA A 67 6.23 -19.74 -7.70
C ALA A 67 6.71 -18.83 -8.84
N GLY A 68 5.86 -17.87 -9.25
CA GLY A 68 6.29 -16.78 -10.11
C GLY A 68 7.39 -15.96 -9.43
N SER A 69 8.39 -15.55 -10.21
CA SER A 69 9.57 -14.84 -9.70
C SER A 69 9.70 -13.44 -10.27
N ILE A 70 9.88 -12.47 -9.39
CA ILE A 70 10.23 -11.09 -9.65
C ILE A 70 11.74 -10.98 -9.74
N THR A 71 12.23 -10.38 -10.83
CA THR A 71 13.66 -10.10 -11.05
C THR A 71 13.81 -8.78 -11.81
N GLY A 72 15.06 -8.40 -12.14
CA GLY A 72 15.31 -7.26 -13.03
C GLY A 72 15.11 -5.90 -12.35
N PHE A 73 15.48 -5.81 -11.06
CA PHE A 73 15.39 -4.57 -10.30
C PHE A 73 16.24 -3.46 -10.91
N THR A 74 15.70 -2.25 -10.95
CA THR A 74 16.41 -1.04 -11.39
C THR A 74 16.57 -0.06 -10.24
N GLN A 75 17.66 0.70 -10.24
CA GLN A 75 17.93 1.70 -9.23
C GLN A 75 16.94 2.88 -9.34
N LEU A 76 16.42 3.31 -8.21
CA LEU A 76 15.84 4.63 -8.01
C LEU A 76 16.89 5.61 -7.49
N GLN A 77 17.82 5.13 -6.68
CA GLN A 77 18.99 5.87 -6.21
C GLN A 77 20.18 4.90 -6.17
N PRO A 78 21.42 5.37 -6.41
CA PRO A 78 21.78 6.72 -6.83
C PRO A 78 21.57 7.00 -8.33
N SER A 79 21.57 5.96 -9.18
CA SER A 79 21.55 6.11 -10.64
C SER A 79 20.21 5.66 -11.21
N VAL A 80 19.23 6.56 -11.26
CA VAL A 80 17.85 6.26 -11.70
C VAL A 80 17.84 5.49 -13.03
N GLY A 81 17.21 4.32 -13.05
CA GLY A 81 16.98 3.48 -14.22
C GLY A 81 18.12 2.50 -14.56
N GLU A 82 19.28 2.60 -13.91
CA GLU A 82 20.35 1.61 -14.05
C GLU A 82 19.97 0.28 -13.39
N ALA A 83 20.65 -0.82 -13.76
CA ALA A 83 20.45 -2.10 -13.08
C ALA A 83 20.87 -2.02 -11.59
N ALA A 84 20.12 -2.70 -10.71
CA ALA A 84 20.50 -2.83 -9.30
C ALA A 84 21.93 -3.42 -9.16
N SER A 85 22.72 -2.90 -8.21
CA SER A 85 24.11 -3.37 -8.04
C SER A 85 24.18 -4.80 -7.50
N GLN A 86 23.13 -5.25 -6.83
CA GLN A 86 23.03 -6.57 -6.24
C GLN A 86 21.73 -7.23 -6.68
N ARG A 87 21.82 -8.49 -7.12
CA ARG A 87 20.67 -9.22 -7.69
C ARG A 87 19.68 -9.58 -6.58
N THR A 88 18.42 -9.19 -6.77
CA THR A 88 17.30 -9.61 -5.91
C THR A 88 16.30 -10.45 -6.72
N VAL A 89 15.79 -11.51 -6.11
CA VAL A 89 14.71 -12.36 -6.62
C VAL A 89 13.63 -12.45 -5.55
N VAL A 90 12.37 -12.18 -5.90
CA VAL A 90 11.24 -12.36 -4.98
C VAL A 90 10.23 -13.32 -5.60
N ARG A 91 9.85 -14.35 -4.86
CA ARG A 91 8.84 -15.33 -5.25
C ARG A 91 7.55 -15.08 -4.50
N VAL A 92 6.43 -15.36 -5.16
CA VAL A 92 5.10 -15.08 -4.63
C VAL A 92 4.26 -16.35 -4.59
N LEU A 93 3.82 -16.72 -3.39
CA LEU A 93 2.92 -17.84 -3.14
C LEU A 93 1.71 -17.38 -2.33
N TYR A 94 0.63 -18.17 -2.34
CA TYR A 94 -0.49 -18.00 -1.42
C TYR A 94 -1.18 -19.33 -1.13
N ASP A 95 -1.91 -19.42 -0.04
CA ASP A 95 -2.85 -20.51 0.23
C ASP A 95 -4.23 -19.96 0.66
N ASP A 96 -5.02 -20.71 1.42
CA ASP A 96 -6.32 -20.22 1.92
C ASP A 96 -6.20 -19.26 3.12
N ARG A 97 -5.03 -19.12 3.73
CA ARG A 97 -4.82 -18.40 5.00
C ARG A 97 -3.86 -17.24 4.86
N MET A 98 -2.84 -17.40 4.03
CA MET A 98 -1.68 -16.52 3.99
C MET A 98 -1.28 -16.19 2.56
N MET A 99 -0.69 -15.00 2.43
CA MET A 99 0.13 -14.60 1.30
C MET A 99 1.61 -14.74 1.69
N TYR A 100 2.43 -15.35 0.85
CA TYR A 100 3.84 -15.61 1.14
C TYR A 100 4.77 -14.93 0.13
N PHE A 101 5.89 -14.43 0.64
CA PHE A 101 6.99 -13.89 -0.17
C PHE A 101 8.31 -14.53 0.23
N GLY A 102 8.97 -15.15 -0.74
CA GLY A 102 10.30 -15.71 -0.60
C GLY A 102 11.32 -14.80 -1.26
N ILE A 103 12.26 -14.26 -0.49
CA ILE A 103 13.18 -13.21 -0.91
C ILE A 103 14.59 -13.79 -0.95
N GLU A 104 15.24 -13.73 -2.10
CA GLU A 104 16.68 -13.96 -2.25
C GLU A 104 17.37 -12.67 -2.65
N SER A 105 18.21 -12.15 -1.78
CA SER A 105 19.01 -10.96 -2.06
C SER A 105 20.48 -11.36 -2.07
N ARG A 106 21.04 -11.42 -3.27
CA ARG A 106 22.45 -11.75 -3.48
C ARG A 106 23.33 -10.59 -3.02
N ASP A 107 24.51 -10.92 -2.53
CA ASP A 107 25.51 -9.93 -2.18
C ASP A 107 26.90 -10.46 -2.51
N GLU A 108 27.70 -9.68 -3.25
CA GLU A 108 29.09 -10.02 -3.54
C GLU A 108 30.00 -9.95 -2.30
N ASN A 109 29.60 -9.18 -1.27
CA ASN A 109 30.33 -9.04 -0.02
C ASN A 109 29.40 -9.31 1.19
N PRO A 110 28.99 -10.57 1.45
CA PRO A 110 28.01 -10.90 2.49
C PRO A 110 28.41 -10.47 3.91
N GLU A 111 29.72 -10.35 4.18
CA GLU A 111 30.23 -9.87 5.47
C GLU A 111 29.88 -8.39 5.74
N GLU A 112 29.64 -7.60 4.67
CA GLU A 112 29.29 -6.19 4.73
C GLU A 112 27.77 -5.93 4.74
N ILE A 113 26.93 -6.97 4.78
CA ILE A 113 25.48 -6.84 4.89
C ILE A 113 25.14 -6.19 6.24
N SER A 114 24.52 -5.00 6.19
CA SER A 114 24.05 -4.29 7.39
C SER A 114 22.87 -5.01 8.03
N ARG A 115 22.96 -5.22 9.35
CA ARG A 115 22.02 -5.99 10.17
C ARG A 115 22.05 -5.58 11.65
N THR A 116 21.87 -4.29 11.89
CA THR A 116 21.93 -3.67 13.23
C THR A 116 20.56 -3.48 13.88
N ILE A 117 19.51 -3.42 13.08
CA ILE A 117 18.13 -3.18 13.51
C ILE A 117 17.49 -4.52 13.87
N THR A 118 17.30 -4.74 15.17
CA THR A 118 16.72 -5.99 15.72
C THR A 118 15.32 -5.80 16.30
N ARG A 119 14.86 -4.55 16.43
CA ARG A 119 13.57 -4.21 17.02
C ARG A 119 12.54 -4.04 15.91
N ARG A 120 11.40 -4.71 16.06
CA ARG A 120 10.22 -4.46 15.22
C ARG A 120 9.84 -2.98 15.24
N ASP A 121 9.46 -2.45 14.09
CA ASP A 121 9.15 -1.03 13.84
C ASP A 121 10.29 -0.09 14.27
N GLY A 122 11.53 -0.57 14.17
CA GLY A 122 12.71 0.26 14.04
C GLY A 122 12.79 0.87 12.64
N GLU A 123 13.81 1.68 12.38
CA GLU A 123 14.08 2.22 11.04
C GLU A 123 14.73 1.11 10.19
N VAL A 124 13.97 0.06 9.83
CA VAL A 124 14.49 -1.19 9.24
C VAL A 124 15.21 -0.94 7.90
N TRP A 125 14.86 0.13 7.19
CA TRP A 125 15.52 0.55 5.95
C TRP A 125 16.95 1.09 6.14
N GLU A 126 17.39 1.34 7.38
CA GLU A 126 18.80 1.64 7.69
C GLU A 126 19.69 0.40 7.64
N ASP A 127 19.09 -0.79 7.56
CA ASP A 127 19.77 -2.04 7.24
C ASP A 127 19.55 -2.46 5.79
N ASP A 128 20.21 -3.57 5.42
CA ASP A 128 19.99 -4.21 4.14
C ASP A 128 18.59 -4.88 4.14
N ALA A 129 17.56 -4.15 3.71
CA ALA A 129 16.14 -4.51 3.84
C ALA A 129 15.35 -4.56 2.52
N VAL A 130 14.24 -5.31 2.51
CA VAL A 130 13.28 -5.37 1.39
C VAL A 130 11.92 -4.92 1.89
N ALA A 131 11.28 -4.01 1.16
CA ALA A 131 9.91 -3.58 1.37
C ALA A 131 8.99 -4.16 0.28
N LEU A 132 7.87 -4.73 0.70
CA LEU A 132 6.78 -5.26 -0.11
C LEU A 132 5.61 -4.28 -0.02
N ILE A 133 5.24 -3.66 -1.13
CA ILE A 133 4.16 -2.68 -1.21
C ILE A 133 2.97 -3.33 -1.90
N LEU A 134 1.87 -3.53 -1.17
CA LEU A 134 0.72 -4.32 -1.59
C LEU A 134 -0.54 -3.48 -1.67
N ASP A 135 -1.04 -3.26 -2.89
CA ASP A 135 -2.39 -2.75 -3.12
C ASP A 135 -3.36 -3.92 -3.30
N THR A 136 -3.97 -4.32 -2.19
CA THR A 136 -4.88 -5.48 -2.12
C THR A 136 -6.27 -5.22 -2.70
N PHE A 137 -6.54 -3.98 -3.14
CA PHE A 137 -7.77 -3.61 -3.83
C PHE A 137 -7.54 -3.30 -5.31
N ASN A 138 -6.28 -3.17 -5.74
CA ASN A 138 -5.89 -2.75 -7.08
C ASN A 138 -6.61 -1.44 -7.47
N ASP A 139 -6.55 -0.46 -6.56
CA ASP A 139 -7.21 0.84 -6.65
C ASP A 139 -6.26 2.03 -6.81
N ASP A 140 -4.96 1.74 -6.97
CA ASP A 140 -3.88 2.69 -7.26
C ASP A 140 -3.67 3.76 -6.18
N ASN A 141 -4.26 3.56 -4.99
CA ASN A 141 -4.36 4.63 -3.99
C ASN A 141 -3.97 4.21 -2.57
N ASN A 142 -4.22 2.98 -2.16
CA ASN A 142 -3.90 2.51 -0.81
C ASN A 142 -3.04 1.26 -0.86
N ALA A 143 -2.10 1.15 0.08
CA ALA A 143 -1.24 -0.03 0.16
C ALA A 143 -0.91 -0.40 1.61
N TYR A 144 -0.65 -1.67 1.82
CA TYR A 144 0.11 -2.15 2.98
C TYR A 144 1.58 -2.16 2.59
N VAL A 145 2.45 -1.81 3.53
CA VAL A 145 3.89 -1.95 3.34
C VAL A 145 4.43 -2.85 4.44
N PHE A 146 5.09 -3.93 4.02
CA PHE A 146 5.77 -4.87 4.91
C PHE A 146 7.25 -4.85 4.57
N MET A 147 8.09 -4.54 5.55
CA MET A 147 9.54 -4.46 5.37
C MET A 147 10.24 -5.46 6.27
N VAL A 148 11.22 -6.16 5.70
CA VAL A 148 12.03 -7.16 6.40
C VAL A 148 13.51 -6.95 6.09
N ASN A 149 14.38 -7.02 7.10
CA ASN A 149 15.83 -7.06 6.91
C ASN A 149 16.40 -8.48 6.93
N SER A 150 17.71 -8.59 6.79
CA SER A 150 18.42 -9.87 6.78
C SER A 150 18.36 -10.71 8.06
N LEU A 151 17.86 -10.14 9.15
CA LEU A 151 17.59 -10.86 10.41
C LEU A 151 16.14 -11.34 10.54
N GLY A 152 15.28 -10.99 9.58
CA GLY A 152 13.84 -11.18 9.72
C GLY A 152 13.17 -10.12 10.59
N THR A 153 13.84 -9.00 10.92
CA THR A 153 13.25 -7.89 11.68
C THR A 153 12.17 -7.20 10.85
N GLN A 154 11.03 -6.97 11.49
CA GLN A 154 9.80 -6.51 10.85
C GLN A 154 9.62 -4.99 10.99
N GLN A 155 9.08 -4.36 9.96
CA GLN A 155 8.44 -3.04 10.05
C GLN A 155 7.21 -3.07 9.14
N ASP A 156 6.12 -2.44 9.57
CA ASP A 156 4.94 -2.31 8.74
C ASP A 156 4.26 -0.94 8.81
N GLU A 157 3.51 -0.64 7.75
CA GLU A 157 2.85 0.66 7.58
C GLU A 157 1.61 0.56 6.69
N ARG A 158 0.76 1.59 6.79
CA ARG A 158 -0.34 1.83 5.87
C ARG A 158 -0.16 3.08 5.06
N TRP A 159 -0.31 2.95 3.76
CA TRP A 159 -0.20 4.06 2.83
C TRP A 159 -1.57 4.40 2.23
N ALA A 160 -1.82 5.69 2.10
CA ALA A 160 -3.01 6.27 1.48
C ALA A 160 -2.63 7.49 0.63
N ASP A 161 -3.59 8.02 -0.14
CA ASP A 161 -3.39 9.16 -1.04
C ASP A 161 -2.25 8.91 -2.05
N ASN A 162 -2.25 7.72 -2.65
CA ASN A 162 -1.25 7.28 -3.61
C ASN A 162 0.18 7.33 -3.01
N GLY A 163 0.29 6.88 -1.76
CA GLY A 163 1.52 6.78 -0.97
C GLY A 163 1.98 8.06 -0.26
N ARG A 164 1.28 9.17 -0.42
CA ARG A 164 1.67 10.46 0.21
C ARG A 164 1.36 10.53 1.69
N THR A 165 0.35 9.79 2.14
CA THR A 165 -0.01 9.67 3.55
C THR A 165 0.47 8.32 4.05
N ARG A 166 1.29 8.32 5.10
CA ARG A 166 1.81 7.10 5.75
C ARG A 166 1.34 7.07 7.20
N ASP A 167 0.71 5.97 7.59
CA ASP A 167 0.49 5.60 8.97
C ASP A 167 1.50 4.52 9.35
N VAL A 168 2.57 4.98 9.99
CA VAL A 168 3.67 4.17 10.53
C VAL A 168 3.35 3.57 11.90
N LYS A 169 2.11 3.76 12.37
CA LYS A 169 1.60 3.22 13.64
C LYS A 169 0.60 2.10 13.44
N TRP A 170 0.18 1.86 12.20
CA TRP A 170 -0.52 0.62 11.87
C TRP A 170 0.39 -0.55 12.23
N ASP A 171 -0.17 -1.58 12.87
CA ASP A 171 0.58 -2.74 13.35
C ASP A 171 -0.19 -4.00 12.96
N GLY A 172 0.34 -4.73 11.99
CA GLY A 172 -0.27 -5.94 11.45
C GLY A 172 0.29 -7.20 12.11
N THR A 173 -0.54 -8.23 12.28
CA THR A 173 0.00 -9.56 12.64
C THR A 173 0.53 -10.25 11.39
N TRP A 174 1.83 -10.55 11.32
CA TRP A 174 2.48 -11.28 10.23
C TRP A 174 3.81 -11.89 10.71
N GLU A 175 4.31 -12.88 9.97
CA GLU A 175 5.50 -13.65 10.31
C GLU A 175 6.63 -13.38 9.31
N SER A 176 7.86 -13.38 9.80
CA SER A 176 9.04 -13.35 8.94
C SER A 176 10.26 -13.99 9.60
N ALA A 177 11.14 -14.51 8.77
CA ALA A 177 12.44 -15.04 9.18
C ALA A 177 13.48 -14.69 8.13
N GLY A 178 14.70 -14.38 8.56
CA GLY A 178 15.81 -14.00 7.69
C GLY A 178 17.09 -14.75 8.06
N SER A 179 17.87 -15.13 7.06
CA SER A 179 19.12 -15.87 7.23
C SER A 179 20.20 -15.40 6.26
N ILE A 180 21.39 -15.13 6.79
CA ILE A 180 22.59 -14.86 5.99
C ILE A 180 23.06 -16.14 5.29
N ARG A 181 23.49 -16.01 4.04
CA ARG A 181 24.08 -17.08 3.22
C ARG A 181 25.47 -16.66 2.73
N ALA A 182 26.22 -17.60 2.16
CA ALA A 182 27.55 -17.35 1.63
C ALA A 182 27.55 -16.44 0.37
N ASP A 183 26.39 -16.20 -0.22
CA ASP A 183 26.18 -15.46 -1.47
C ASP A 183 25.15 -14.32 -1.32
N GLY A 184 24.85 -13.91 -0.07
CA GLY A 184 23.87 -12.88 0.25
C GLY A 184 23.06 -13.25 1.49
N TRP A 185 21.74 -13.10 1.41
CA TRP A 185 20.80 -13.54 2.44
C TRP A 185 19.45 -13.84 1.84
N VAL A 186 18.61 -14.48 2.64
CA VAL A 186 17.22 -14.77 2.30
C VAL A 186 16.29 -14.33 3.41
N ALA A 187 15.05 -14.06 3.04
CA ALA A 187 13.96 -13.98 4.00
C ALA A 187 12.68 -14.61 3.46
N GLU A 188 11.86 -15.01 4.41
CA GLU A 188 10.49 -15.44 4.20
C GLU A 188 9.57 -14.50 4.93
N VAL A 189 8.44 -14.20 4.31
CA VAL A 189 7.38 -13.36 4.85
C VAL A 189 6.05 -14.07 4.64
N ALA A 190 5.27 -14.25 5.70
CA ALA A 190 3.91 -14.77 5.64
C ALA A 190 2.94 -13.75 6.23
N ILE A 191 1.97 -13.32 5.41
CA ILE A 191 0.99 -12.30 5.76
C ILE A 191 -0.40 -12.97 5.79
N PRO A 192 -1.03 -13.09 6.96
CA PRO A 192 -2.38 -13.59 7.08
C PRO A 192 -3.41 -12.71 6.37
N PHE A 193 -4.31 -13.33 5.61
CA PHE A 193 -5.45 -12.61 5.03
C PHE A 193 -6.34 -11.97 6.10
N GLU A 194 -6.35 -12.49 7.32
CA GLU A 194 -7.05 -11.86 8.44
C GLU A 194 -6.47 -10.51 8.87
N SER A 195 -5.18 -10.26 8.60
CA SER A 195 -4.52 -8.97 8.85
C SER A 195 -4.80 -7.96 7.74
N LEU A 196 -5.39 -8.41 6.63
CA LEU A 196 -5.63 -7.62 5.44
C LEU A 196 -7.13 -7.38 5.21
N ARG A 197 -7.41 -6.19 4.70
CA ARG A 197 -8.62 -5.85 3.95
C ARG A 197 -8.33 -5.98 2.46
N PHE A 198 -9.18 -6.68 1.73
CA PHE A 198 -9.00 -6.97 0.31
C PHE A 198 -10.32 -7.30 -0.38
N ASP A 199 -10.35 -7.19 -1.72
CA ASP A 199 -11.45 -7.68 -2.53
C ASP A 199 -11.26 -9.16 -2.86
N ARG A 200 -12.23 -10.02 -2.53
CA ARG A 200 -12.19 -11.45 -2.88
C ARG A 200 -12.50 -11.74 -4.34
N ARG A 201 -13.04 -10.74 -5.06
CA ARG A 201 -13.52 -10.89 -6.44
C ARG A 201 -12.45 -10.58 -7.48
N THR A 202 -11.32 -10.00 -7.07
CA THR A 202 -10.20 -9.73 -7.96
C THR A 202 -9.25 -10.91 -7.95
N ASP A 203 -8.67 -11.21 -9.11
CA ASP A 203 -7.56 -12.13 -9.28
C ASP A 203 -6.21 -11.41 -9.29
N ARG A 204 -6.23 -10.10 -9.02
CA ARG A 204 -5.10 -9.18 -9.15
C ARG A 204 -4.98 -8.26 -7.94
N TRP A 205 -3.75 -8.13 -7.43
CA TRP A 205 -3.33 -7.10 -6.49
C TRP A 205 -2.19 -6.27 -7.09
N GLY A 206 -2.07 -5.01 -6.72
CA GLY A 206 -0.89 -4.21 -7.05
C GLY A 206 0.31 -4.62 -6.20
N LEU A 207 1.50 -4.65 -6.80
CA LEU A 207 2.75 -4.98 -6.13
C LEU A 207 3.90 -4.10 -6.61
N ASN A 208 4.69 -3.60 -5.66
CA ASN A 208 6.08 -3.24 -5.90
C ASN A 208 6.97 -3.81 -4.81
N VAL A 209 8.24 -3.99 -5.15
CA VAL A 209 9.27 -4.42 -4.21
C VAL A 209 10.38 -3.40 -4.26
N ILE A 210 10.83 -2.91 -3.10
CA ILE A 210 11.97 -2.01 -2.98
C ILE A 210 13.06 -2.71 -2.17
N ARG A 211 14.29 -2.65 -2.65
CA ARG A 211 15.49 -3.12 -1.99
C ARG A 211 16.32 -1.92 -1.52
N TYR A 212 16.72 -1.93 -0.25
CA TYR A 212 17.59 -0.95 0.38
C TYR A 212 18.96 -1.57 0.62
N ILE A 213 20.04 -0.91 0.16
CA ILE A 213 21.44 -1.29 0.42
C ILE A 213 22.19 -0.07 0.96
N PRO A 214 22.20 0.14 2.29
CA PRO A 214 22.71 1.38 2.90
C PRO A 214 24.17 1.68 2.54
N ARG A 215 25.05 0.67 2.50
CA ARG A 215 26.48 0.85 2.19
C ARG A 215 26.74 1.38 0.77
N HIS A 216 25.80 1.17 -0.15
CA HIS A 216 25.88 1.69 -1.52
C HIS A 216 25.05 2.98 -1.70
N LEU A 217 24.32 3.42 -0.65
CA LEU A 217 23.28 4.43 -0.75
C LEU A 217 22.28 4.10 -1.87
N GLU A 218 22.00 2.80 -2.05
CA GLU A 218 21.18 2.31 -3.14
C GLU A 218 19.77 1.97 -2.68
N GLN A 219 18.80 2.45 -3.46
CA GLN A 219 17.43 1.98 -3.44
C GLN A 219 17.12 1.48 -4.84
N SER A 220 16.72 0.22 -4.96
CA SER A 220 16.28 -0.36 -6.24
C SER A 220 14.87 -0.91 -6.12
N HIS A 221 14.13 -0.91 -7.22
CA HIS A 221 12.74 -1.32 -7.28
C HIS A 221 12.48 -2.34 -8.38
N TRP A 222 11.39 -3.09 -8.29
CA TRP A 222 10.97 -3.98 -9.37
C TRP A 222 10.49 -3.17 -10.58
N VAL A 223 9.61 -2.19 -10.33
CA VAL A 223 8.91 -1.45 -11.39
C VAL A 223 9.75 -0.28 -11.91
N ALA A 224 10.29 -0.46 -13.11
CA ALA A 224 11.05 0.57 -13.80
C ALA A 224 10.16 1.77 -14.13
N GLY A 225 10.63 2.98 -13.81
CA GLY A 225 9.95 4.22 -14.18
C GLY A 225 9.00 4.81 -13.14
N LEU A 226 9.01 4.30 -11.90
CA LEU A 226 8.38 4.99 -10.77
C LEU A 226 8.90 6.42 -10.67
N SER A 227 7.98 7.37 -10.75
CA SER A 227 8.27 8.80 -10.58
C SER A 227 8.68 9.13 -9.15
N GLU A 228 8.17 8.38 -8.17
CA GLU A 228 8.49 8.49 -6.75
C GLU A 228 8.45 7.09 -6.11
N TRP A 229 9.30 6.81 -5.12
CA TRP A 229 9.35 5.51 -4.42
C TRP A 229 8.01 5.11 -3.79
N PHE A 230 7.19 6.09 -3.40
CA PHE A 230 5.91 5.87 -2.74
C PHE A 230 4.72 5.78 -3.72
N ARG A 231 4.91 5.98 -5.03
CA ARG A 231 3.76 6.08 -5.95
C ARG A 231 3.10 4.72 -6.19
N ILE A 232 1.92 4.52 -5.62
CA ILE A 232 1.11 3.30 -5.72
C ILE A 232 0.54 3.13 -7.14
N ALA A 233 0.05 4.20 -7.77
CA ALA A 233 -0.57 4.14 -9.11
C ALA A 233 0.37 3.72 -10.26
N GLU A 234 1.66 3.58 -9.98
CA GLU A 234 2.70 3.26 -10.96
C GLU A 234 3.33 1.88 -10.66
N ILE A 235 2.76 1.09 -9.74
CA ILE A 235 3.29 -0.23 -9.38
C ILE A 235 2.85 -1.34 -10.35
N GLY A 236 3.50 -2.49 -10.27
CA GLY A 236 3.18 -3.68 -11.05
C GLY A 236 2.01 -4.44 -10.43
N SER A 237 1.79 -5.69 -10.84
CA SER A 237 0.70 -6.50 -10.32
C SER A 237 1.09 -7.94 -10.02
N ILE A 238 0.50 -8.49 -8.96
CA ILE A 238 0.36 -9.92 -8.76
C ILE A 238 -0.90 -10.38 -9.50
N THR A 239 -0.83 -11.47 -10.25
CA THR A 239 -1.97 -12.08 -10.95
C THR A 239 -2.16 -13.54 -10.56
N GLY A 240 -3.31 -14.13 -10.91
CA GLY A 240 -3.60 -15.55 -10.67
C GLY A 240 -4.06 -15.87 -9.24
N LEU A 241 -4.54 -14.87 -8.50
CA LEU A 241 -5.08 -15.05 -7.16
C LEU A 241 -6.52 -15.59 -7.23
N ASP A 242 -6.81 -16.67 -6.53
CA ASP A 242 -8.18 -17.10 -6.23
C ASP A 242 -8.42 -16.96 -4.73
N LEU A 243 -9.03 -15.84 -4.35
CA LEU A 243 -9.25 -15.45 -2.96
C LEU A 243 -10.67 -15.72 -2.48
N THR A 244 -11.46 -16.47 -3.26
CA THR A 244 -12.87 -16.75 -2.95
C THR A 244 -13.00 -17.43 -1.58
N GLU A 245 -12.14 -18.43 -1.34
CA GLU A 245 -12.10 -19.26 -0.12
C GLU A 245 -11.11 -18.76 0.93
N ALA A 246 -10.52 -17.56 0.74
CA ALA A 246 -9.58 -17.00 1.71
C ALA A 246 -10.22 -16.90 3.11
N ILE A 247 -9.54 -17.45 4.11
CA ILE A 247 -9.97 -17.50 5.50
C ILE A 247 -9.59 -16.18 6.16
N THR A 248 -10.60 -15.45 6.64
CA THR A 248 -10.40 -14.20 7.37
C THR A 248 -11.03 -14.30 8.75
N LYS A 249 -10.43 -13.66 9.75
CA LYS A 249 -11.02 -13.55 11.08
C LYS A 249 -12.20 -12.59 11.05
N SER A 250 -13.34 -13.05 11.55
CA SER A 250 -14.54 -12.22 11.62
C SER A 250 -14.52 -11.26 12.80
N TYR A 251 -13.75 -11.52 13.86
CA TYR A 251 -13.73 -10.63 15.03
C TYR A 251 -12.50 -10.77 15.94
N THR A 252 -12.17 -9.70 16.65
CA THR A 252 -11.21 -9.65 17.77
C THR A 252 -11.86 -8.93 18.96
N LEU A 253 -11.71 -9.48 20.15
CA LEU A 253 -12.21 -8.93 21.41
C LEU A 253 -11.03 -8.59 22.32
N ILE A 254 -11.00 -7.37 22.85
CA ILE A 254 -9.94 -6.88 23.73
C ILE A 254 -10.59 -6.36 25.02
N PRO A 255 -10.82 -7.22 26.02
CA PRO A 255 -11.31 -6.79 27.32
C PRO A 255 -10.19 -6.21 28.18
N TYR A 256 -10.49 -5.22 29.01
CA TYR A 256 -9.57 -4.73 30.04
C TYR A 256 -10.31 -4.38 31.33
N VAL A 257 -9.56 -4.43 32.41
CA VAL A 257 -9.99 -4.10 33.76
C VAL A 257 -8.89 -3.25 34.38
N GLN A 258 -9.24 -2.05 34.82
CA GLN A 258 -8.35 -1.16 35.53
C GLN A 258 -8.86 -0.97 36.96
N TYR A 259 -7.93 -0.89 37.91
CA TYR A 259 -8.26 -0.64 39.30
C TYR A 259 -7.22 0.28 39.93
N ALA A 260 -7.66 1.38 40.51
CA ALA A 260 -6.81 2.37 41.16
C ALA A 260 -7.08 2.41 42.68
N PHE A 261 -6.01 2.30 43.46
CA PHE A 261 -6.01 2.49 44.91
C PHE A 261 -5.24 3.76 45.25
N THR A 262 -5.91 4.70 45.92
CA THR A 262 -5.29 5.91 46.43
C THR A 262 -5.62 6.02 47.91
N ASN A 263 -4.62 6.25 48.77
CA ASN A 263 -4.86 6.47 50.19
C ASN A 263 -5.80 7.67 50.35
N ASP A 264 -6.80 7.52 51.22
CA ASP A 264 -7.83 8.53 51.51
C ASP A 264 -8.84 8.82 50.38
N VAL A 265 -8.85 8.01 49.30
CA VAL A 265 -9.88 8.06 48.24
C VAL A 265 -10.51 6.67 48.07
N GLN A 266 -11.82 6.64 47.82
CA GLN A 266 -12.51 5.37 47.51
C GLN A 266 -11.88 4.73 46.28
N PRO A 267 -11.61 3.41 46.31
CA PRO A 267 -11.05 2.71 45.16
C PRO A 267 -11.94 2.89 43.92
N LYS A 268 -11.31 3.14 42.77
CA LYS A 268 -12.01 3.31 41.50
C LYS A 268 -11.65 2.16 40.58
N GLY A 269 -12.67 1.44 40.12
CA GLY A 269 -12.52 0.34 39.17
C GLY A 269 -13.22 0.71 37.87
N GLU A 270 -12.55 0.41 36.76
CA GLU A 270 -13.07 0.64 35.42
C GLU A 270 -12.92 -0.63 34.60
N VAL A 271 -13.91 -0.92 33.77
CA VAL A 271 -13.89 -2.05 32.85
C VAL A 271 -14.19 -1.52 31.47
N GLY A 272 -13.68 -2.19 30.46
CA GLY A 272 -14.12 -1.91 29.12
C GLY A 272 -13.70 -2.98 28.12
N LEU A 273 -14.10 -2.72 26.89
CA LEU A 273 -14.07 -3.69 25.82
C LEU A 273 -13.93 -3.00 24.47
N ASP A 274 -12.93 -3.42 23.71
CA ASP A 274 -12.84 -3.10 22.29
C ASP A 274 -13.21 -4.33 21.46
N VAL A 275 -13.99 -4.10 20.42
CA VAL A 275 -14.43 -5.12 19.46
C VAL A 275 -14.05 -4.65 18.07
N ARG A 276 -13.26 -5.46 17.37
CA ARG A 276 -13.01 -5.29 15.93
C ARG A 276 -13.76 -6.38 15.21
N TYR A 277 -14.65 -6.05 14.30
CA TYR A 277 -15.48 -7.00 13.57
C TYR A 277 -15.35 -6.79 12.06
N SER A 278 -15.07 -7.85 11.32
CA SER A 278 -15.01 -7.87 9.86
C SER A 278 -16.40 -8.22 9.32
N LEU A 279 -17.14 -7.23 8.84
CA LEU A 279 -18.42 -7.45 8.15
C LEU A 279 -18.22 -8.23 6.85
N SER A 280 -17.08 -8.01 6.19
CA SER A 280 -16.58 -8.73 5.02
C SER A 280 -15.05 -8.59 4.94
N SER A 281 -14.41 -9.19 3.92
CA SER A 281 -12.96 -8.98 3.69
C SER A 281 -12.61 -7.53 3.37
N ASN A 282 -13.56 -6.71 2.94
CA ASN A 282 -13.35 -5.32 2.55
C ASN A 282 -14.04 -4.29 3.44
N LEU A 283 -14.77 -4.69 4.48
CA LEU A 283 -15.50 -3.79 5.37
C LEU A 283 -15.33 -4.19 6.84
N GLY A 284 -14.78 -3.26 7.63
CA GLY A 284 -14.55 -3.42 9.07
C GLY A 284 -15.44 -2.52 9.91
N LEU A 285 -15.74 -2.98 11.12
CA LEU A 285 -16.47 -2.28 12.17
C LEU A 285 -15.66 -2.35 13.46
N ASP A 286 -15.26 -1.20 13.98
CA ASP A 286 -14.61 -1.09 15.30
C ASP A 286 -15.61 -0.49 16.28
N LEU A 287 -15.76 -1.12 17.44
CA LEU A 287 -16.57 -0.65 18.55
C LEU A 287 -15.69 -0.58 19.79
N THR A 288 -15.90 0.45 20.60
CA THR A 288 -15.25 0.59 21.89
C THR A 288 -16.27 0.94 22.95
N PHE A 289 -16.12 0.36 24.13
CA PHE A 289 -16.85 0.68 25.35
C PHE A 289 -15.83 0.95 26.45
N ASN A 290 -15.79 2.20 26.91
CA ASN A 290 -14.92 2.76 27.95
C ASN A 290 -13.39 2.58 27.74
N PRO A 291 -12.85 2.85 26.51
CA PRO A 291 -11.47 2.55 26.11
C PRO A 291 -10.42 2.94 27.15
N ASP A 292 -9.40 2.10 27.33
CA ASP A 292 -8.25 2.44 28.17
C ASP A 292 -7.44 3.56 27.52
N PHE A 293 -7.68 4.79 27.97
CA PHE A 293 -6.86 5.95 27.65
C PHE A 293 -5.86 6.28 28.77
N ALA A 294 -5.93 5.59 29.90
CA ALA A 294 -5.09 5.87 31.07
C ALA A 294 -3.64 5.40 30.87
N THR A 295 -3.43 4.40 30.02
CA THR A 295 -2.10 3.89 29.63
C THR A 295 -1.45 4.68 28.48
N VAL A 296 -2.17 5.65 27.92
CA VAL A 296 -1.66 6.48 26.84
C VAL A 296 -0.66 7.49 27.39
N GLU A 297 0.53 7.54 26.78
CA GLU A 297 1.59 8.46 27.18
C GLU A 297 1.11 9.92 27.08
N ALA A 298 1.31 10.67 28.16
CA ALA A 298 0.95 12.08 28.23
C ALA A 298 1.60 12.90 27.11
N ASP A 299 0.93 13.98 26.72
CA ASP A 299 1.48 14.92 25.74
C ASP A 299 2.56 15.80 26.38
N VAL A 300 3.61 16.10 25.62
CA VAL A 300 4.63 17.05 26.07
C VAL A 300 4.03 18.45 26.09
N GLU A 301 4.10 19.15 27.22
CA GLU A 301 3.62 20.53 27.32
C GLU A 301 4.41 21.43 26.36
N GLN A 302 3.69 22.16 25.50
CA GLN A 302 4.28 23.12 24.57
C GLN A 302 3.70 24.50 24.86
N VAL A 303 4.57 25.51 25.00
CA VAL A 303 4.13 26.90 25.16
C VAL A 303 3.84 27.47 23.77
N ASN A 304 2.55 27.64 23.44
CA ASN A 304 2.14 28.25 22.20
C ASN A 304 1.83 29.74 22.39
N LEU A 305 2.65 30.58 21.78
CA LEU A 305 2.49 32.04 21.79
C LEU A 305 1.75 32.56 20.54
N THR A 306 1.27 31.65 19.69
CA THR A 306 0.52 31.99 18.47
C THR A 306 -0.99 31.89 18.70
N ARG A 307 -1.78 32.42 17.75
CA ARG A 307 -3.25 32.34 17.76
C ARG A 307 -3.82 31.00 17.27
N TYR A 308 -2.98 30.07 16.85
CA TYR A 308 -3.39 28.78 16.30
C TYR A 308 -3.41 27.72 17.41
N GLU A 309 -4.30 26.74 17.32
CA GLU A 309 -4.34 25.63 18.29
C GLU A 309 -3.07 24.77 18.20
N LEU A 310 -2.61 24.25 19.34
CA LEU A 310 -1.56 23.23 19.35
C LEU A 310 -2.10 21.93 18.76
N SER A 311 -1.31 21.33 17.87
CA SER A 311 -1.60 20.04 17.27
C SER A 311 -0.74 18.98 17.92
N TYR A 312 -1.35 18.08 18.66
CA TYR A 312 -0.73 16.91 19.26
C TYR A 312 -0.98 15.67 18.41
N PRO A 313 -0.03 14.72 18.33
CA PRO A 313 -0.27 13.44 17.68
C PRO A 313 -1.36 12.67 18.43
N GLU A 314 -2.23 11.95 17.74
CA GLU A 314 -3.14 11.00 18.40
C GLU A 314 -2.34 9.81 18.94
N LYS A 315 -2.74 9.29 20.10
CA LYS A 315 -2.07 8.13 20.73
C LYS A 315 -3.07 7.07 21.22
N ARG A 316 -4.36 7.36 21.19
CA ARG A 316 -5.41 6.46 21.65
C ARG A 316 -5.70 5.38 20.59
N PRO A 317 -5.61 4.07 20.92
CA PRO A 317 -5.74 2.99 19.94
C PRO A 317 -6.99 3.06 19.07
N PHE A 318 -8.15 3.36 19.66
CA PHE A 318 -9.40 3.51 18.92
C PHE A 318 -9.34 4.58 17.81
N PHE A 319 -8.61 5.67 18.01
CA PHE A 319 -8.50 6.74 17.01
C PHE A 319 -7.34 6.56 16.04
N LEU A 320 -6.32 5.78 16.42
CA LEU A 320 -5.18 5.44 15.55
C LEU A 320 -5.58 4.48 14.43
N GLU A 321 -6.38 3.46 14.74
CA GLU A 321 -6.80 2.48 13.75
C GLU A 321 -7.60 3.14 12.61
N GLY A 322 -7.07 3.07 11.39
CA GLY A 322 -7.69 3.67 10.21
C GLY A 322 -7.55 5.19 10.12
N ALA A 323 -6.65 5.82 10.90
CA ALA A 323 -6.46 7.28 10.91
C ALA A 323 -6.03 7.85 9.55
N GLU A 324 -5.29 7.08 8.75
CA GLU A 324 -4.88 7.41 7.39
C GLU A 324 -6.08 7.74 6.49
N ASN A 325 -7.24 7.13 6.75
CA ASN A 325 -8.46 7.36 5.99
C ASN A 325 -9.05 8.77 6.17
N TYR A 326 -8.64 9.48 7.23
CA TYR A 326 -9.05 10.86 7.53
C TYR A 326 -7.94 11.89 7.25
N SER A 327 -6.71 11.41 7.04
CA SER A 327 -5.53 12.23 6.75
C SER A 327 -5.40 12.51 5.25
N THR A 328 -6.18 13.48 4.77
CA THR A 328 -6.08 14.00 3.40
C THR A 328 -5.22 15.26 3.36
N ARG A 329 -4.89 15.75 2.15
CA ARG A 329 -4.18 17.03 1.93
C ARG A 329 -4.69 18.18 2.78
N ILE A 330 -5.99 18.20 3.07
CA ILE A 330 -6.59 19.06 4.08
C ILE A 330 -6.97 18.18 5.27
N ARG A 331 -6.47 18.49 6.47
CA ARG A 331 -6.86 17.76 7.68
C ARG A 331 -8.34 17.99 7.97
N GLN A 332 -9.17 16.99 7.67
CA GLN A 332 -10.64 17.06 7.81
C GLN A 332 -11.09 16.81 9.25
N PHE A 333 -10.31 16.02 9.99
CA PHE A 333 -10.64 15.60 11.35
C PHE A 333 -9.39 15.66 12.23
N TYR A 334 -9.58 16.13 13.46
CA TYR A 334 -8.55 16.15 14.50
C TYR A 334 -9.14 15.50 15.75
N SER A 335 -8.81 14.22 15.95
CA SER A 335 -9.41 13.35 16.96
C SER A 335 -9.18 13.82 18.39
N ARG A 336 -8.09 14.55 18.67
CA ARG A 336 -7.81 15.13 20.00
C ARG A 336 -8.80 16.19 20.46
N ARG A 337 -9.70 16.67 19.59
CA ARG A 337 -10.87 17.48 20.00
C ARG A 337 -11.97 16.66 20.66
N VAL A 338 -11.98 15.34 20.42
CA VAL A 338 -12.87 14.40 21.10
C VAL A 338 -12.24 14.03 22.44
N GLY A 339 -12.95 14.35 23.52
CA GLY A 339 -12.52 14.04 24.89
C GLY A 339 -12.57 12.55 25.21
N GLU A 340 -12.73 12.22 26.48
CA GLU A 340 -13.00 10.85 26.91
C GLU A 340 -14.34 10.37 26.36
N ILE A 341 -14.39 9.12 25.89
CA ILE A 341 -15.58 8.53 25.28
C ILE A 341 -16.01 7.31 26.09
N PRO A 342 -17.23 7.25 26.66
CA PRO A 342 -17.77 6.01 27.20
C PRO A 342 -18.04 4.96 26.12
N TRP A 343 -18.29 5.38 24.88
CA TRP A 343 -18.42 4.47 23.75
C TRP A 343 -18.14 5.17 22.42
N GLY A 344 -17.74 4.37 21.43
CA GLY A 344 -17.49 4.83 20.07
C GLY A 344 -17.66 3.71 19.07
N GLY A 345 -17.94 4.09 17.82
CA GLY A 345 -18.02 3.17 16.70
C GLY A 345 -17.39 3.76 15.45
N LYS A 346 -16.70 2.93 14.68
CA LYS A 346 -16.17 3.28 13.35
C LYS A 346 -16.52 2.19 12.36
N ILE A 347 -16.82 2.58 11.15
CA ILE A 347 -16.93 1.67 10.01
C ILE A 347 -16.04 2.19 8.89
N ASN A 348 -15.19 1.33 8.36
CA ASN A 348 -14.24 1.68 7.31
C ASN A 348 -14.09 0.53 6.32
N GLY A 349 -13.98 0.87 5.04
CA GLY A 349 -13.76 -0.11 3.98
C GLY A 349 -14.45 0.25 2.67
N LYS A 350 -14.71 -0.77 1.86
CA LYS A 350 -15.33 -0.65 0.54
C LYS A 350 -16.65 -1.40 0.45
N LEU A 351 -17.59 -0.79 -0.28
CA LEU A 351 -18.86 -1.37 -0.69
C LEU A 351 -19.06 -1.12 -2.19
N GLY A 352 -18.73 -2.11 -3.01
CA GLY A 352 -18.63 -1.93 -4.46
C GLY A 352 -17.56 -0.88 -4.81
N SER A 353 -17.89 0.08 -5.67
CA SER A 353 -16.99 1.18 -6.04
C SER A 353 -16.93 2.33 -5.02
N TRP A 354 -17.60 2.21 -3.88
CA TRP A 354 -17.64 3.24 -2.85
C TRP A 354 -16.74 2.86 -1.68
N ARG A 355 -15.87 3.80 -1.27
CA ARG A 355 -15.13 3.72 -0.03
C ARG A 355 -15.83 4.56 1.03
N ILE A 356 -16.10 3.97 2.17
CA ILE A 356 -16.88 4.54 3.27
C ILE A 356 -16.00 4.56 4.51
N ASN A 357 -15.93 5.71 5.16
CA ASN A 357 -15.29 5.88 6.47
C ASN A 357 -16.22 6.71 7.35
N ALA A 358 -16.72 6.13 8.42
CA ALA A 358 -17.55 6.81 9.40
C ALA A 358 -17.02 6.57 10.80
N LEU A 359 -17.05 7.60 11.63
CA LEU A 359 -16.74 7.55 13.05
C LEU A 359 -17.85 8.27 13.80
N ALA A 360 -18.34 7.68 14.88
CA ALA A 360 -19.29 8.29 15.79
C ALA A 360 -18.88 7.98 17.24
N THR A 361 -18.90 8.98 18.09
CA THR A 361 -18.55 8.86 19.51
C THR A 361 -19.49 9.70 20.34
N LEU A 362 -19.76 9.22 21.56
CA LEU A 362 -20.33 10.05 22.61
C LEU A 362 -19.18 10.38 23.55
N SER A 363 -18.92 11.66 23.79
CA SER A 363 -17.89 12.11 24.72
C SER A 363 -18.51 12.82 25.92
N ASP A 364 -17.95 12.59 27.09
CA ASP A 364 -18.33 13.37 28.28
C ASP A 364 -17.77 14.80 28.15
N SER A 365 -18.65 15.78 28.34
CA SER A 365 -18.36 17.21 28.10
C SER A 365 -17.50 17.88 29.17
N SER A 366 -17.17 17.15 30.24
CA SER A 366 -16.40 17.69 31.38
C SER A 366 -14.94 18.03 31.04
N ALA A 367 -14.41 17.54 29.90
CA ALA A 367 -12.99 17.66 29.56
C ALA A 367 -12.57 18.89 28.73
N THR A 368 -13.50 19.66 28.12
CA THR A 368 -13.12 20.62 27.06
C THR A 368 -13.54 22.09 27.23
N ALA A 369 -14.29 22.50 28.26
CA ALA A 369 -14.47 23.93 28.58
C ALA A 369 -15.02 24.17 30.01
N PRO A 370 -14.54 25.18 30.76
CA PRO A 370 -15.03 25.47 32.13
C PRO A 370 -16.47 25.99 32.24
N SER A 371 -17.28 26.00 31.16
CA SER A 371 -18.57 26.71 31.18
C SER A 371 -19.68 26.16 30.28
N SER A 372 -19.60 24.95 29.74
CA SER A 372 -20.74 24.34 29.05
C SER A 372 -21.50 23.41 30.01
N SER A 373 -22.81 23.64 30.16
CA SER A 373 -23.70 22.77 30.92
C SER A 373 -23.46 21.30 30.57
N GLY A 374 -23.20 20.45 31.58
CA GLY A 374 -22.89 19.03 31.43
C GLY A 374 -23.88 18.27 30.56
N LYS A 375 -23.61 18.21 29.26
CA LYS A 375 -24.37 17.48 28.26
C LYS A 375 -23.37 16.76 27.39
N ASP A 376 -23.48 15.45 27.35
CA ASP A 376 -22.70 14.59 26.47
C ASP A 376 -22.66 15.17 25.05
N ALA A 377 -21.46 15.23 24.48
CA ALA A 377 -21.25 15.69 23.11
C ALA A 377 -21.22 14.49 22.17
N PHE A 378 -22.08 14.51 21.15
CA PHE A 378 -22.04 13.54 20.07
C PHE A 378 -21.12 14.06 18.95
N ASN A 379 -20.01 13.37 18.71
CA ASN A 379 -19.07 13.72 17.65
C ASN A 379 -19.16 12.67 16.54
N SER A 380 -19.33 13.13 15.30
CA SER A 380 -19.35 12.25 14.14
C SER A 380 -18.58 12.82 12.96
N VAL A 381 -17.87 11.96 12.24
CA VAL A 381 -17.23 12.27 10.96
C VAL A 381 -17.60 11.21 9.96
N PHE A 382 -17.95 11.65 8.75
CA PHE A 382 -18.29 10.76 7.65
C PHE A 382 -17.57 11.20 6.38
N ARG A 383 -16.97 10.25 5.68
CA ARG A 383 -16.32 10.44 4.40
C ARG A 383 -16.75 9.31 3.48
N VAL A 384 -17.18 9.70 2.28
CA VAL A 384 -17.44 8.78 1.18
C VAL A 384 -16.67 9.25 -0.02
N SER A 385 -16.07 8.29 -0.72
CA SER A 385 -15.42 8.51 -2.01
C SER A 385 -15.82 7.40 -2.96
N ARG A 386 -15.77 7.67 -4.26
CA ARG A 386 -16.06 6.70 -5.31
C ARG A 386 -14.84 6.55 -6.19
N GLU A 387 -14.49 5.31 -6.51
CA GLU A 387 -13.53 5.02 -7.57
C GLU A 387 -14.15 5.35 -8.92
N LEU A 388 -13.44 6.18 -9.68
CA LEU A 388 -13.79 6.47 -11.05
C LEU A 388 -13.19 5.38 -11.95
N PRO A 389 -13.88 5.00 -13.04
CA PRO A 389 -13.40 3.97 -13.97
C PRO A 389 -12.09 4.34 -14.67
#